data_AF-C1FM85-F1
#
_entry.id   AF-C1FM85-F1
#
_cell.length_a   1.000
_cell.length_b   1.000
_cell.length_c   1.000
_cell.angle_alpha   90.00
_cell.angle_beta   90.00
_cell.angle_gamma   90.00
#
_symmetry.space_group_name_H-M   'P 1'
#
loop_
_entity.id
_entity.type
_entity.pdbx_description
1 polymer ?
#
loop_
_entity_poly.entity_id
_entity_poly.type
_entity_poly.pdbx_seq_one_letter_code
_entity_poly.pdbx_strand_id
1 'polypeptide(L)' 'MAKQFVEGNKYVFSAKKFKNQCRKDGISIKSITWYKSIDGRLVKTKDEFSGVCDGLYIDRSWCKCIENNQVRL' A
#
# COMPACT_ATOMS: atom_id res chain seq x y z
N MET A 1 -15.45 2.71 3.68
CA MET A 1 -14.70 3.98 3.50
C MET A 1 -13.31 3.63 2.97
N ALA A 2 -13.07 3.93 1.70
CA ALA A 2 -11.74 3.76 1.11
C ALA A 2 -10.77 4.66 1.89
N LYS A 3 -9.71 4.06 2.46
CA LYS A 3 -8.64 4.85 3.07
C LYS A 3 -7.89 5.47 1.90
N GLN A 4 -7.99 6.77 1.70
CA GLN A 4 -7.19 7.50 0.73
C GLN A 4 -5.76 7.64 1.22
N PHE A 5 -4.82 7.83 0.29
CA PHE A 5 -3.51 8.37 0.62
C PHE A 5 -3.69 9.81 1.07
N VAL A 6 -3.01 10.17 2.16
CA VAL A 6 -2.98 11.54 2.66
C VAL A 6 -1.63 12.14 2.33
N GLU A 7 -1.64 13.34 1.77
CA GLU A 7 -0.43 14.08 1.46
C GLU A 7 0.41 14.34 2.73
N GLY A 8 1.73 14.25 2.61
CA GLY A 8 2.66 14.39 3.74
C GLY A 8 2.86 13.15 4.60
N ASN A 9 2.00 12.12 4.50
CA ASN A 9 2.20 10.86 5.19
C ASN A 9 3.16 9.93 4.45
N LYS A 10 3.93 9.14 5.20
CA LYS A 10 4.78 8.08 4.62
C LYS A 10 4.12 6.73 4.76
N TYR A 11 4.07 6.02 3.64
CA TYR A 11 3.48 4.70 3.51
C TYR A 11 4.52 3.69 3.05
N VAL A 12 4.43 2.47 3.58
CA VAL A 12 5.18 1.31 3.08
C VAL A 12 4.22 0.26 2.59
N PHE A 13 4.59 -0.45 1.53
CA PHE A 13 3.82 -1.59 1.05
C PHE A 13 3.88 -2.72 2.08
N SER A 14 2.77 -3.42 2.27
CA SER A 14 2.70 -4.59 3.15
C SER A 14 2.11 -5.77 2.40
N ALA A 15 2.96 -6.75 2.11
CA ALA A 15 2.55 -8.02 1.54
C ALA A 15 1.44 -8.68 2.37
N LYS A 16 1.50 -8.55 3.71
CA LYS A 16 0.44 -9.06 4.59
C LYS A 16 -0.92 -8.43 4.29
N LYS A 17 -0.97 -7.11 4.10
CA LYS A 17 -2.23 -6.40 3.80
C LYS A 17 -2.73 -6.73 2.39
N PHE A 18 -1.84 -6.75 1.40
CA PHE A 18 -2.17 -7.19 0.04
C PHE A 18 -2.79 -8.59 0.05
N LYS A 19 -2.13 -9.58 0.66
CA LYS A 19 -2.64 -10.95 0.77
C LYS A 19 -4.01 -11.02 1.45
N ASN A 20 -4.21 -10.24 2.51
CA ASN A 20 -5.47 -10.20 3.22
C ASN A 20 -6.60 -9.60 2.37
N GLN A 21 -6.29 -8.56 1.60
CA GLN A 21 -7.24 -7.94 0.68
C GLN A 21 -7.60 -8.90 -0.45
N CYS A 22 -6.62 -9.52 -1.12
CA CYS A 22 -6.89 -10.53 -2.15
C CYS A 22 -7.73 -11.70 -1.64
N ARG A 23 -7.51 -12.15 -0.39
CA ARG A 23 -8.34 -13.20 0.22
C ARG A 23 -9.78 -12.75 0.41
N LYS A 24 -10.02 -11.49 0.79
CA LYS A 24 -11.38 -10.93 0.91
C LYS A 24 -12.07 -10.82 -0.44
N ASP A 25 -11.30 -10.48 -1.47
CA ASP A 25 -11.81 -10.28 -2.83
C ASP A 25 -11.91 -11.60 -3.62
N GLY A 26 -11.53 -12.74 -3.02
CA GLY A 26 -11.54 -14.05 -3.69
C GLY A 26 -10.44 -14.23 -4.75
N ILE A 27 -9.44 -13.35 -4.76
CA ILE A 27 -8.36 -13.33 -5.76
C ILE A 27 -7.26 -14.32 -5.37
N SER A 28 -6.94 -15.25 -6.27
CA SER A 28 -5.82 -16.17 -6.11
C SER A 28 -4.49 -15.47 -6.42
N ILE A 29 -3.60 -15.44 -5.44
CA ILE A 29 -2.27 -14.81 -5.53
C ILE A 29 -1.13 -15.81 -5.78
N LYS A 30 -1.44 -17.10 -6.07
CA LYS A 30 -0.43 -18.16 -6.19
C LYS A 30 0.68 -17.84 -7.20
N SER A 31 0.32 -17.21 -8.32
CA SER A 31 1.25 -16.85 -9.40
C SER A 31 1.80 -15.43 -9.28
N ILE A 32 1.36 -14.65 -8.29
CA ILE A 32 1.78 -13.26 -8.11
C ILE A 32 3.02 -13.25 -7.22
N THR A 33 4.18 -12.90 -7.75
CA THR A 33 5.44 -12.91 -6.98
C THR A 33 5.95 -11.52 -6.64
N TRP A 34 5.56 -10.50 -7.41
CA TRP A 34 6.05 -9.13 -7.26
C TRP A 34 5.84 -8.57 -5.85
N TYR A 35 4.74 -8.94 -5.19
CA TYR A 35 4.40 -8.43 -3.85
C TYR A 35 5.46 -8.78 -2.80
N LYS A 36 6.23 -9.86 -3.01
CA LYS A 36 7.32 -10.27 -2.12
C LYS A 36 8.54 -9.35 -2.26
N SER A 37 8.84 -8.91 -3.48
CA SER A 37 10.02 -8.10 -3.79
C SER A 37 9.90 -6.65 -3.27
N ILE A 38 8.67 -6.17 -3.10
CA ILE A 38 8.39 -4.81 -2.65
C ILE A 38 7.86 -4.74 -1.20
N ASP A 39 7.81 -5.86 -0.47
CA ASP A 39 7.39 -5.86 0.93
C ASP A 39 8.27 -4.95 1.78
N GLY A 40 7.65 -4.05 2.55
CA GLY A 40 8.34 -3.05 3.36
C GLY A 40 8.93 -1.86 2.58
N ARG A 41 8.82 -1.81 1.25
CA ARG A 41 9.32 -0.67 0.47
C ARG A 41 8.43 0.56 0.61
N LEU A 42 9.03 1.73 0.52
CA LEU A 42 8.32 3.00 0.52
C LEU A 42 7.45 3.13 -0.72
N VAL A 43 6.21 3.55 -0.50
CA VAL A 43 5.25 3.85 -1.55
C VAL A 43 5.28 5.35 -1.76
N LYS A 44 5.57 5.78 -2.98
CA LYS A 44 5.44 7.18 -3.38
C LYS A 44 3.97 7.44 -3.68
N THR A 45 3.31 8.23 -2.86
CA THR A 45 1.96 8.70 -3.15
C THR A 45 1.97 9.48 -4.47
N LYS A 46 1.15 9.07 -5.44
CA LYS A 46 1.00 9.78 -6.71
C LYS A 46 -0.21 10.71 -6.66
N ASP A 47 -1.30 10.22 -6.08
CA ASP A 47 -2.56 10.92 -5.87
C ASP A 47 -3.28 10.33 -4.65
N GLU A 48 -4.44 10.87 -4.29
CA GLU A 48 -5.20 10.43 -3.11
C GLU A 48 -5.70 8.97 -3.21
N PHE A 49 -5.73 8.38 -4.41
CA PHE A 49 -6.24 7.02 -4.65
C PHE A 49 -5.11 6.03 -4.92
N SER A 50 -4.00 6.48 -5.52
CA SER A 50 -2.94 5.60 -6.01
C SER A 50 -1.55 6.01 -5.52
N GLY A 51 -0.78 4.99 -5.13
CA GLY A 51 0.64 5.09 -4.87
C GLY A 51 1.43 4.31 -5.90
N VAL A 52 2.72 4.60 -6.01
CA VAL A 52 3.66 3.87 -6.87
C VAL A 52 4.80 3.31 -6.03
N CYS A 53 5.11 2.04 -6.22
CA CYS A 53 6.26 1.39 -5.62
C CYS A 53 6.96 0.53 -6.67
N ASP A 54 8.23 0.82 -6.96
CA ASP A 54 9.03 0.07 -7.93
C ASP A 54 8.38 -0.02 -9.33
N GLY A 55 7.68 1.05 -9.75
CA GLY A 55 6.96 1.11 -11.03
C GLY A 55 5.57 0.45 -11.02
N LEU A 56 5.13 -0.14 -9.90
CA LEU A 56 3.82 -0.76 -9.76
C LEU A 56 2.83 0.19 -9.09
N TYR A 57 1.58 0.17 -9.56
CA TYR A 57 0.46 0.87 -8.91
C TYR A 57 0.02 0.12 -7.65
N ILE A 58 -0.06 0.85 -6.55
CA ILE A 58 -0.32 0.32 -5.22
C ILE A 58 -1.55 1.02 -4.63
N ASP A 59 -2.51 0.22 -4.20
CA ASP A 59 -3.67 0.69 -3.46
C ASP A 59 -3.31 0.97 -1.99
N ARG A 60 -3.89 2.02 -1.42
CA ARG A 60 -3.65 2.44 -0.04
C ARG A 60 -3.98 1.36 1.00
N SER A 61 -4.95 0.49 0.71
CA SER A 61 -5.35 -0.64 1.54
C SER A 61 -4.22 -1.67 1.69
N TRP A 62 -3.32 -1.76 0.72
CA TRP A 62 -2.13 -2.64 0.74
C TRP A 62 -0.97 -2.02 1.53
N CYS A 63 -1.07 -0.76 1.94
CA CYS A 63 0.01 -0.04 2.61
C CYS A 63 -0.19 0.06 4.13
N LYS A 64 0.92 0.22 4.85
CA LYS A 64 0.97 0.63 6.26
C LYS A 64 1.45 2.07 6.34
N CYS A 65 0.77 2.91 7.12
CA CYS A 65 1.27 4.24 7.47
C CYS A 65 2.38 4.06 8.50
N ILE A 66 3.56 4.59 8.22
CA ILE A 66 4.71 4.53 9.14
C ILE A 66 5.04 5.89 9.75
N GLU A 67 4.68 6.98 9.05
CA GLU A 67 4.84 8.34 9.54
C GLU A 67 3.56 9.09 9.20
N ASN A 68 2.94 9.67 10.22
CA ASN A 68 1.70 10.41 10.08
C ASN A 68 2.03 11.88 10.42
N ASN A 69 2.18 12.72 9.40
CA ASN A 69 2.59 14.11 9.57
C ASN A 69 1.47 14.98 10.18
N GLN A 70 0.29 14.40 10.40
CA GLN A 70 -0.84 14.99 11.11
C GLN A 70 -0.68 15.01 12.64
N VAL A 71 0.36 14.39 13.21
CA VAL A 71 0.62 14.42 14.67
C VAL A 71 1.69 15.46 14.97
N ARG A 72 1.31 16.73 14.87
CA ARG A 72 2.08 17.84 15.46
C ARG A 72 1.12 18.94 15.91
N LEU A 73 0.29 18.61 16.89
CA LEU A 73 -0.40 19.54 17.80
C LEU A 73 -0.36 18.93 19.20
#